data_AF-A0A1Y5HRI2-F1
#
_entry.id   AF-A0A1Y5HRI2-F1
#
_cell.length_a   1.000
_cell.length_b   1.000
_cell.length_c   1.000
_cell.angle_alpha   90.00
_cell.angle_beta   90.00
_cell.angle_gamma   90.00
#
_symmetry.space_group_name_H-M   'P 1'
#
loop_
_entity.id
_entity.type
_entity.pdbx_description
1 polymer ?
#
loop_
_entity_poly.entity_id
_entity_poly.type
_entity_poly.pdbx_seq_one_letter_code
_entity_poly.pdbx_strand_id
1 'polypeptide(L)'
;MNFETLSQWRRSAFCAAMAERNTNHVLLFCDMGEQDPQAFTKLLSKTWAFLQGELKSIDNLERFFNEFDLWQNTLLEEQDSFGAEAAQQACQSLYSAAYALLDESANDCEFVVLSNQQLLTEFAEMGNDSDELIQRHKDFEIAIFELLTAGKPKRETVIAIQALASAEEESSLGINLS
;
A
#
# COMPACT_ATOMS: atom_id res chain seq x y z
N MET A 1 -1.32 -14.28 9.87
CA MET A 1 -1.67 -14.55 8.46
C MET A 1 -0.55 -15.38 7.84
N ASN A 2 -0.82 -16.31 6.92
CA ASN A 2 0.22 -17.12 6.27
C ASN A 2 0.38 -16.73 4.79
N PHE A 3 1.29 -15.79 4.51
CA PHE A 3 1.48 -15.21 3.18
C PHE A 3 2.19 -16.15 2.19
N GLU A 4 2.96 -17.12 2.66
CA GLU A 4 3.66 -18.12 1.83
C GLU A 4 2.71 -18.96 0.96
N THR A 5 1.46 -19.07 1.37
CA THR A 5 0.43 -19.82 0.64
C THR A 5 -0.26 -19.00 -0.45
N LEU A 6 -0.03 -17.69 -0.48
CA LEU A 6 -0.66 -16.80 -1.45
C LEU A 6 0.05 -16.90 -2.81
N SER A 7 -0.74 -17.04 -3.87
CA SER A 7 -0.25 -16.86 -5.24
C SER A 7 0.25 -15.43 -5.49
N GLN A 8 1.13 -15.25 -6.48
CA GLN A 8 1.70 -13.96 -6.88
C GLN A 8 0.70 -12.79 -6.86
N TRP A 9 -0.41 -12.89 -7.60
CA TRP A 9 -1.40 -11.81 -7.67
C TRP A 9 -2.08 -11.49 -6.33
N ARG A 10 -2.18 -12.48 -5.43
CA ARG A 10 -2.78 -12.29 -4.10
C ARG A 10 -1.85 -11.52 -3.19
N ARG A 11 -0.54 -11.79 -3.27
CA ARG A 11 0.49 -11.02 -2.56
C ARG A 11 0.51 -9.58 -3.02
N SER A 12 0.52 -9.38 -4.34
CA SER A 12 0.41 -8.04 -4.94
C SER A 12 -0.85 -7.31 -4.50
N ALA A 13 -2.02 -7.95 -4.55
CA ALA A 13 -3.28 -7.33 -4.14
C ALA A 13 -3.34 -6.99 -2.64
N PHE A 14 -2.70 -7.80 -1.78
CA PHE A 14 -2.57 -7.48 -0.36
C PHE A 14 -1.77 -6.19 -0.15
N CYS A 15 -0.58 -6.11 -0.74
CA CYS A 15 0.27 -4.92 -0.60
C CYS A 15 -0.36 -3.68 -1.26
N ALA A 16 -1.07 -3.86 -2.39
CA ALA A 16 -1.81 -2.78 -3.05
C ALA A 16 -2.92 -2.20 -2.14
N ALA A 17 -3.60 -3.06 -1.37
CA ALA A 17 -4.61 -2.62 -0.41
C ALA A 17 -4.01 -1.79 0.72
N MET A 18 -2.81 -2.14 1.21
CA MET A 18 -2.11 -1.35 2.22
C MET A 18 -1.67 0.01 1.67
N ALA A 19 -1.14 0.04 0.44
CA ALA A 19 -0.78 1.28 -0.24
C ALA A 19 -2.01 2.18 -0.46
N GLU A 20 -3.12 1.62 -0.92
CA GLU A 20 -4.38 2.35 -1.14
C GLU A 20 -4.88 2.98 0.17
N ARG A 21 -5.00 2.19 1.25
CA ARG A 21 -5.43 2.67 2.57
C ARG A 21 -4.54 3.79 3.08
N ASN A 22 -3.23 3.72 2.83
CA ASN A 22 -2.26 4.69 3.34
C ASN A 22 -1.89 5.78 2.33
N THR A 23 -2.68 5.96 1.27
CA THR A 23 -2.44 6.99 0.24
C THR A 23 -2.28 8.38 0.87
N ASN A 24 -3.07 8.71 1.89
CA ASN A 24 -3.02 10.02 2.54
C ASN A 24 -1.69 10.30 3.26
N HIS A 25 -0.89 9.29 3.61
CA HIS A 25 0.46 9.51 4.16
C HIS A 25 1.34 10.20 3.12
N VAL A 26 1.32 9.68 1.90
CA VAL A 26 2.10 10.20 0.78
C VAL A 26 1.56 11.55 0.34
N LEU A 27 0.24 11.70 0.23
CA LEU A 27 -0.37 12.95 -0.21
C LEU A 27 -0.09 14.09 0.77
N LEU A 28 -0.24 13.86 2.08
CA LEU A 28 0.06 14.87 3.10
C LEU A 28 1.55 15.24 3.07
N PHE A 29 2.43 14.25 3.00
CA PHE A 29 3.87 14.49 2.95
C PHE A 29 4.28 15.30 1.70
N CYS A 30 3.72 14.95 0.54
CA CYS A 30 3.96 15.70 -0.70
C CYS A 30 3.42 17.13 -0.61
N ASP A 31 2.22 17.33 -0.05
CA ASP A 31 1.63 18.66 0.13
C ASP A 31 2.51 19.56 1.03
N MET A 32 2.95 19.02 2.17
CA MET A 32 3.85 19.72 3.09
C MET A 32 5.20 20.11 2.46
N GLY A 33 5.68 19.30 1.50
CA GLY A 33 6.93 19.53 0.77
C GLY A 33 6.80 20.22 -0.58
N GLU A 34 5.59 20.65 -0.97
CA GLU A 34 5.26 21.18 -2.30
C GLU A 34 5.71 20.24 -3.46
N GLN A 35 5.61 18.93 -3.25
CA GLN A 35 5.98 17.89 -4.21
C GLN A 35 4.75 17.34 -4.95
N ASP A 36 4.95 16.80 -6.16
CA ASP A 36 3.88 16.16 -6.94
C ASP A 36 3.77 14.65 -6.60
N PRO A 37 2.63 14.16 -6.08
CA PRO A 37 2.40 12.74 -5.77
C PRO A 37 2.00 11.90 -7.01
N GLN A 38 2.09 12.46 -8.21
CA GLN A 38 1.63 11.82 -9.43
C GLN A 38 2.25 10.44 -9.69
N ALA A 39 3.54 10.22 -9.38
CA ALA A 39 4.18 8.93 -9.62
C ALA A 39 3.57 7.81 -8.76
N PHE A 40 3.31 8.09 -7.47
CA PHE A 40 2.61 7.19 -6.56
C PHE A 40 1.20 6.87 -7.06
N THR A 41 0.38 7.90 -7.29
CA THR A 41 -1.03 7.72 -7.67
C THR A 41 -1.19 7.02 -9.02
N LYS A 42 -0.32 7.32 -9.99
CA LYS A 42 -0.29 6.62 -11.28
C LYS A 42 0.09 5.16 -11.13
N LEU A 43 1.15 4.83 -10.41
CA LEU A 43 1.54 3.43 -10.25
C LEU A 43 0.45 2.65 -9.53
N LEU A 44 -0.12 3.17 -8.44
CA LEU A 44 -1.23 2.53 -7.72
C LEU A 44 -2.41 2.22 -8.64
N SER A 45 -2.84 3.20 -9.44
CA SER A 45 -3.88 3.01 -10.46
C SER A 45 -3.52 1.91 -11.48
N LYS A 46 -2.27 1.86 -11.95
CA LYS A 46 -1.81 0.86 -12.93
C LYS A 46 -1.71 -0.54 -12.32
N THR A 47 -1.29 -0.66 -11.07
CA THR A 47 -1.26 -1.91 -10.32
C THR A 47 -2.67 -2.49 -10.19
N TRP A 48 -3.65 -1.69 -9.78
CA TRP A 48 -5.05 -2.14 -9.75
C TRP A 48 -5.59 -2.52 -11.14
N ALA A 49 -5.34 -1.70 -12.15
CA ALA A 49 -5.76 -1.99 -13.52
C ALA A 49 -5.15 -3.32 -14.03
N PHE A 50 -3.90 -3.61 -13.69
CA PHE A 50 -3.24 -4.88 -14.04
C PHE A 50 -3.85 -6.06 -13.30
N LEU A 51 -4.07 -5.93 -11.98
CA LEU A 51 -4.72 -6.95 -11.15
C LEU A 51 -6.13 -7.30 -11.65
N GLN A 52 -6.89 -6.31 -12.13
CA GLN A 52 -8.23 -6.49 -12.71
C GLN A 52 -8.23 -7.00 -14.16
N GLY A 53 -7.07 -7.02 -14.82
CA GLY A 53 -6.90 -7.44 -16.21
C GLY A 53 -7.26 -6.38 -17.25
N GLU A 54 -7.38 -5.12 -16.83
CA GLU A 54 -7.66 -3.96 -17.68
C GLU A 54 -6.38 -3.44 -18.34
N LEU A 55 -5.26 -3.49 -17.59
CA LEU A 55 -3.92 -3.34 -18.14
C LEU A 55 -3.33 -4.73 -18.42
N LYS A 56 -2.94 -4.98 -19.66
CA LYS A 56 -2.40 -6.29 -20.09
C LYS A 56 -0.89 -6.30 -20.36
N SER A 57 -0.29 -5.12 -20.53
CA SER A 57 1.14 -4.98 -20.85
C SER A 57 1.94 -4.91 -19.57
N ILE A 58 2.78 -5.92 -19.34
CA ILE A 58 3.73 -5.95 -18.23
C ILE A 58 4.80 -4.86 -18.39
N ASP A 59 5.33 -4.66 -19.61
CA ASP A 59 6.28 -3.58 -19.92
C ASP A 59 5.74 -2.18 -19.56
N ASN A 60 4.43 -1.97 -19.77
CA ASN A 60 3.80 -0.71 -19.40
C ASN A 60 3.71 -0.55 -17.87
N LEU A 61 3.42 -1.63 -17.13
CA LEU A 61 3.46 -1.61 -15.66
C LEU A 61 4.89 -1.33 -15.17
N GLU A 62 5.89 -2.02 -15.72
CA GLU A 62 7.30 -1.86 -15.40
C GLU A 62 7.79 -0.43 -15.63
N ARG A 63 7.36 0.22 -16.72
CA ARG A 63 7.67 1.64 -16.95
C ARG A 63 7.18 2.53 -15.79
N PHE A 64 5.92 2.41 -15.39
CA PHE A 64 5.37 3.20 -14.28
C PHE A 64 6.01 2.83 -12.94
N PHE A 65 6.40 1.57 -12.77
CA PHE A 65 7.15 1.13 -11.59
C PHE A 65 8.51 1.82 -11.50
N ASN A 66 9.27 1.87 -12.59
CA ASN A 66 10.57 2.54 -12.62
C ASN A 66 10.47 4.05 -12.42
N GLU A 67 9.43 4.69 -12.97
CA GLU A 67 9.14 6.12 -12.73
C GLU A 67 8.86 6.39 -11.24
N PHE A 68 8.03 5.56 -10.62
CA PHE A 68 7.75 5.62 -9.19
C PHE A 68 8.99 5.34 -8.34
N ASP A 69 9.78 4.33 -8.68
CA ASP A 69 10.95 3.93 -7.89
C ASP A 69 12.00 5.04 -7.85
N LEU A 70 12.28 5.67 -8.99
CA LEU A 70 13.14 6.85 -9.03
C LEU A 70 12.57 7.99 -8.19
N TRP A 71 11.26 8.27 -8.34
CA TRP A 71 10.59 9.36 -7.63
C TRP A 71 10.60 9.17 -6.11
N GLN A 72 10.27 7.98 -5.59
CA GLN A 72 10.23 7.74 -4.14
C GLN A 72 11.63 7.90 -3.51
N ASN A 73 12.68 7.45 -4.22
CA ASN A 73 14.05 7.56 -3.75
C ASN A 73 14.46 9.02 -3.64
N THR A 74 14.10 9.86 -4.62
CA THR A 74 14.34 11.31 -4.55
C THR A 74 13.48 12.01 -3.50
N LEU A 75 12.20 11.64 -3.38
CA LEU A 75 11.27 12.26 -2.42
C LEU A 75 11.72 12.07 -0.96
N LEU A 76 12.21 10.87 -0.64
CA LEU A 76 12.52 10.44 0.72
C LEU A 76 14.02 10.56 1.05
N GLU A 77 14.84 11.04 0.10
CA GLU A 77 16.26 11.24 0.31
C GLU A 77 16.52 12.23 1.46
N GLU A 78 17.32 11.79 2.43
CA GLU A 78 17.72 12.57 3.62
C GLU A 78 16.56 13.09 4.49
N GLN A 79 15.34 12.54 4.34
CA GLN A 79 14.20 12.91 5.16
C GLN A 79 14.21 12.14 6.49
N ASP A 80 14.18 12.87 7.61
CA ASP A 80 14.20 12.30 8.97
C ASP A 80 13.05 12.92 9.79
N SER A 81 11.83 12.52 9.43
CA SER A 81 10.62 12.95 10.12
C SER A 81 9.60 11.82 10.15
N PHE A 82 8.75 11.80 11.17
CA PHE A 82 7.67 10.82 11.27
C PHE A 82 6.72 10.84 10.04
N GLY A 83 6.51 12.02 9.43
CA GLY A 83 5.75 12.13 8.18
C GLY A 83 6.44 11.44 7.00
N ALA A 84 7.77 11.50 6.95
CA ALA A 84 8.57 10.80 5.94
C ALA A 84 8.53 9.28 6.16
N GLU A 85 8.59 8.81 7.41
CA GLU A 85 8.44 7.38 7.75
C GLU A 85 7.06 6.86 7.33
N ALA A 86 5.99 7.62 7.59
CA ALA A 86 4.63 7.28 7.16
C ALA A 86 4.50 7.20 5.63
N ALA A 87 5.09 8.17 4.91
CA ALA A 87 5.11 8.17 3.45
C ALA A 87 5.96 7.02 2.89
N GLN A 88 7.11 6.73 3.50
CA GLN A 88 7.98 5.61 3.13
C GLN A 88 7.26 4.27 3.28
N GLN A 89 6.52 4.06 4.37
CA GLN A 89 5.73 2.84 4.57
C GLN A 89 4.69 2.63 3.46
N ALA A 90 3.99 3.69 3.06
CA ALA A 90 3.00 3.64 1.98
C ALA A 90 3.66 3.39 0.62
N CYS A 91 4.79 4.06 0.34
CA CYS A 91 5.60 3.83 -0.85
C CYS A 91 6.14 2.39 -0.91
N GLN A 92 6.64 1.85 0.20
CA GLN A 92 7.10 0.47 0.29
C GLN A 92 5.97 -0.53 0.00
N SER A 93 4.77 -0.26 0.52
CA SER A 93 3.59 -1.08 0.23
C SER A 93 3.29 -1.12 -1.27
N LEU A 94 3.37 0.04 -1.94
CA LEU A 94 3.14 0.15 -3.38
C LEU A 94 4.27 -0.51 -4.20
N TYR A 95 5.52 -0.33 -3.77
CA TYR A 95 6.69 -0.99 -4.36
C TYR A 95 6.49 -2.51 -4.34
N SER A 96 6.23 -3.08 -3.16
CA SER A 96 6.03 -4.52 -2.99
C SER A 96 4.81 -5.02 -3.78
N ALA A 97 3.75 -4.20 -3.90
CA ALA A 97 2.58 -4.54 -4.70
C ALA A 97 2.90 -4.67 -6.20
N ALA A 98 3.58 -3.68 -6.76
CA ALA A 98 3.94 -3.67 -8.17
C ALA A 98 5.05 -4.67 -8.48
N TYR A 99 6.08 -4.73 -7.64
CA TYR A 99 7.23 -5.63 -7.81
C TYR A 99 6.82 -7.09 -7.75
N ALA A 100 5.87 -7.46 -6.87
CA ALA A 100 5.31 -8.82 -6.87
C ALA A 100 4.62 -9.21 -8.20
N LEU A 101 4.19 -8.26 -9.04
CA LEU A 101 3.67 -8.56 -10.39
C LEU A 101 4.79 -8.71 -11.43
N LEU A 102 5.94 -8.07 -11.20
CA LEU A 102 7.12 -8.13 -12.06
C LEU A 102 8.00 -9.36 -11.76
N ASP A 103 8.04 -9.79 -10.49
CA ASP A 103 8.80 -10.95 -10.01
C ASP A 103 7.89 -11.91 -9.24
N GLU A 104 7.73 -13.14 -9.75
CA GLU A 104 6.88 -14.16 -9.14
C GLU A 104 7.42 -14.75 -7.83
N SER A 105 8.71 -14.56 -7.54
CA SER A 105 9.36 -15.01 -6.31
C SER A 105 9.21 -14.02 -5.16
N ALA A 106 8.89 -12.76 -5.45
CA ALA A 106 8.76 -11.72 -4.44
C ALA A 106 7.56 -11.96 -3.51
N ASN A 107 7.80 -11.80 -2.20
CA ASN A 107 6.81 -11.88 -1.14
C ASN A 107 7.20 -10.98 0.04
N ASP A 108 6.77 -9.73 0.01
CA ASP A 108 7.04 -8.77 1.09
C ASP A 108 5.82 -8.56 2.00
N CYS A 109 4.77 -9.38 1.90
CA CYS A 109 3.52 -9.13 2.63
C CYS A 109 3.73 -9.04 4.14
N GLU A 110 4.57 -9.91 4.72
CA GLU A 110 4.90 -9.84 6.14
C GLU A 110 5.68 -8.58 6.49
N PHE A 111 6.61 -8.16 5.63
CA PHE A 111 7.36 -6.93 5.82
C PHE A 111 6.46 -5.68 5.80
N VAL A 112 5.50 -5.63 4.87
CA VAL A 112 4.51 -4.53 4.79
C VAL A 112 3.67 -4.44 6.07
N VAL A 113 3.20 -5.57 6.60
CA VAL A 113 2.46 -5.63 7.87
C VAL A 113 3.32 -5.12 9.03
N LEU A 114 4.55 -5.65 9.16
CA LEU A 114 5.46 -5.26 10.23
C LEU A 114 5.79 -3.76 10.18
N SER A 115 6.01 -3.21 8.99
CA SER A 115 6.31 -1.80 8.81
C SER A 115 5.14 -0.89 9.22
N ASN A 116 3.89 -1.23 8.90
CA ASN A 116 2.74 -0.45 9.40
C ASN A 116 2.56 -0.60 10.92
N GLN A 117 2.80 -1.79 11.47
CA GLN A 117 2.71 -2.01 12.93
C GLN A 117 3.76 -1.19 13.69
N GLN A 118 4.97 -1.08 13.15
CA GLN A 118 6.03 -0.22 13.71
C GLN A 118 5.60 1.25 13.68
N LEU A 119 5.12 1.74 12.54
CA LEU A 119 4.64 3.11 12.39
C LEU A 119 3.54 3.47 13.41
N LEU A 120 2.55 2.57 13.61
CA LEU A 120 1.48 2.75 14.59
C LEU A 120 1.99 2.70 16.04
N THR A 121 3.00 1.88 16.31
CA THR A 121 3.63 1.78 17.63
C THR A 121 4.38 3.07 17.95
N GLU A 122 5.18 3.58 17.02
CA GLU A 122 5.89 4.85 17.14
C GLU A 122 4.90 6.01 17.33
N PHE A 123 3.80 6.03 16.58
CA PHE A 123 2.72 7.01 16.76
C PHE A 123 2.15 7.00 18.20
N ALA A 124 1.98 5.81 18.78
CA ALA A 124 1.55 5.62 20.17
C ALA A 124 2.60 6.13 21.16
N GLU A 125 3.87 5.82 20.92
CA GLU A 125 5.01 6.20 21.78
C GLU A 125 5.23 7.72 21.80
N MET A 126 4.85 8.42 20.73
CA MET A 126 4.78 9.89 20.67
C MET A 126 3.65 10.49 21.54
N GLY A 127 2.82 9.65 22.17
CA GLY A 127 1.75 10.05 23.09
C GLY A 127 0.39 10.27 22.43
N ASN A 128 0.21 9.83 21.18
CA ASN A 128 -1.09 9.89 20.50
C ASN A 128 -1.99 8.72 20.94
N ASP A 129 -3.30 8.94 20.93
CA ASP A 129 -4.27 7.87 21.13
C ASP A 129 -4.37 7.02 19.85
N SER A 130 -3.87 5.78 19.92
CA SER A 130 -3.71 4.91 18.75
C SER A 130 -4.34 3.53 18.92
N ASP A 131 -4.93 3.21 20.08
CA ASP A 131 -5.50 1.88 20.34
C ASP A 131 -6.58 1.51 19.32
N GLU A 132 -7.47 2.48 19.00
CA GLU A 132 -8.50 2.31 17.98
C GLU A 132 -7.88 2.16 16.58
N LEU A 133 -6.88 2.98 16.24
CA LEU A 133 -6.21 2.95 14.94
C LEU A 133 -5.50 1.62 14.69
N ILE A 134 -4.79 1.11 15.71
CA ILE A 134 -4.15 -0.20 15.69
C ILE A 134 -5.16 -1.30 15.44
N GLN A 135 -6.27 -1.29 16.18
CA GLN A 135 -7.29 -2.32 16.04
C GLN A 135 -7.99 -2.26 14.68
N ARG A 136 -8.36 -1.06 14.22
CA ARG A 136 -8.96 -0.83 12.88
C ARG A 136 -8.05 -1.33 11.77
N HIS A 137 -6.76 -1.01 11.83
CA HIS A 137 -5.81 -1.45 10.80
C HIS A 137 -5.63 -2.97 10.81
N LYS A 138 -5.54 -3.59 12.00
CA LYS A 138 -5.45 -5.04 12.13
C LYS A 138 -6.69 -5.76 11.57
N ASP A 139 -7.88 -5.24 11.86
CA ASP A 139 -9.14 -5.80 11.35
C ASP A 139 -9.21 -5.68 9.82
N PHE A 140 -8.69 -4.59 9.27
CA PHE A 140 -8.53 -4.42 7.83
C PHE A 140 -7.58 -5.45 7.21
N GLU A 141 -6.38 -5.64 7.76
CA GLU A 141 -5.43 -6.65 7.28
C GLU A 141 -6.05 -8.05 7.24
N ILE A 142 -6.76 -8.42 8.31
CA ILE A 142 -7.47 -9.70 8.42
C ILE A 142 -8.54 -9.82 7.33
N ALA A 143 -9.38 -8.80 7.16
CA ALA A 143 -10.45 -8.80 6.16
C ALA A 143 -9.90 -8.95 4.72
N ILE A 144 -8.80 -8.27 4.40
CA ILE A 144 -8.12 -8.41 3.10
C ILE A 144 -7.61 -9.84 2.92
N PHE A 145 -6.96 -10.42 3.93
CA PHE A 145 -6.45 -11.79 3.87
C PHE A 145 -7.57 -12.83 3.72
N GLU A 146 -8.70 -12.64 4.39
CA GLU A 146 -9.88 -13.48 4.24
C GLU A 146 -10.46 -13.40 2.81
N LEU A 147 -10.58 -12.20 2.24
CA LEU A 147 -11.03 -12.03 0.85
C LEU A 147 -10.11 -12.75 -0.15
N LEU A 148 -8.80 -12.70 0.07
CA LEU A 148 -7.81 -13.37 -0.77
C LEU A 148 -7.91 -14.90 -0.71
N THR A 149 -8.27 -15.44 0.46
CA THR A 149 -8.30 -16.89 0.72
C THR A 149 -9.68 -17.52 0.56
N ALA A 150 -10.74 -16.73 0.36
CA ALA A 150 -12.13 -17.18 0.20
C ALA A 150 -12.43 -18.03 -1.05
N GLY A 151 -11.45 -18.28 -1.93
CA GLY A 151 -11.62 -19.14 -3.12
C GLY A 151 -12.47 -18.54 -4.25
N LYS A 152 -12.78 -17.24 -4.20
CA LYS A 152 -13.53 -16.52 -5.23
C LYS A 152 -12.68 -16.27 -6.50
N PRO A 153 -13.32 -16.01 -7.66
CA PRO A 153 -12.62 -15.63 -8.88
C PRO A 153 -11.74 -14.38 -8.69
N LYS A 154 -10.54 -14.38 -9.31
CA LYS A 154 -9.54 -13.30 -9.17
C LYS A 154 -10.15 -11.90 -9.32
N ARG A 155 -10.89 -11.65 -10.41
CA ARG A 155 -11.42 -10.31 -10.70
C ARG A 155 -12.40 -9.84 -9.62
N GLU A 156 -13.28 -10.73 -9.16
CA GLU A 156 -14.25 -10.42 -8.08
C GLU A 156 -13.54 -10.13 -6.76
N THR A 157 -12.53 -10.92 -6.41
CA THR A 157 -11.70 -10.69 -5.22
C THR A 157 -10.98 -9.35 -5.28
N VAL A 158 -10.32 -9.04 -6.41
CA VAL A 158 -9.57 -7.78 -6.56
C VAL A 158 -10.49 -6.56 -6.44
N ILE A 159 -11.68 -6.60 -7.07
CA ILE A 159 -12.67 -5.51 -6.96
C ILE A 159 -13.11 -5.33 -5.50
N ALA A 160 -13.39 -6.42 -4.78
CA ALA A 160 -13.81 -6.35 -3.38
C ALA A 160 -12.70 -5.80 -2.47
N ILE A 161 -11.45 -6.20 -2.70
CA ILE A 161 -10.29 -5.71 -1.96
C ILE A 161 -10.08 -4.21 -2.20
N GLN A 162 -10.08 -3.78 -3.47
CA GLN A 162 -9.90 -2.36 -3.79
C GLN A 162 -11.01 -1.52 -3.16
N ALA A 163 -12.27 -1.97 -3.26
CA ALA A 163 -13.40 -1.27 -2.66
C ALA A 163 -13.29 -1.19 -1.12
N LEU A 164 -12.80 -2.23 -0.45
CA LEU A 164 -12.57 -2.21 0.99
C LEU A 164 -11.42 -1.26 1.36
N ALA A 165 -10.35 -1.23 0.57
CA ALA A 165 -9.18 -0.40 0.82
C ALA A 165 -9.43 1.10 0.64
N SER A 166 -10.40 1.48 -0.21
CA SER A 166 -10.80 2.87 -0.44
C SER A 166 -12.14 3.25 0.24
N ALA A 167 -12.69 2.38 1.09
CA ALA A 167 -13.97 2.63 1.76
C ALA A 167 -13.88 3.68 2.87
N GLU A 168 -12.72 3.79 3.51
CA GLU A 168 -12.45 4.79 4.56
C GLU A 168 -11.69 5.97 3.94
N GLU A 169 -12.10 7.19 4.30
CA GLU A 169 -11.39 8.42 3.89
C GLU A 169 -10.10 8.64 4.70
N GLU A 170 -9.96 7.93 5.82
CA GLU A 170 -8.83 8.00 6.75
C GLU A 170 -7.78 6.92 6.45
N SER A 171 -6.50 7.28 6.59
CA SER A 171 -5.40 6.32 6.54
C SER A 171 -5.28 5.47 7.81
N SER A 172 -4.31 4.55 7.87
CA SER A 172 -4.03 3.80 9.11
C SER A 172 -3.68 4.70 10.30
N LEU A 173 -3.14 5.89 10.07
CA LEU A 173 -2.86 6.91 11.09
C LEU A 173 -4.01 7.91 11.33
N GLY A 174 -5.19 7.68 10.72
CA GLY A 174 -6.32 8.61 10.86
C GLY A 174 -6.19 9.90 10.04
N ILE A 175 -5.25 9.97 9.08
CA ILE A 175 -5.08 11.16 8.24
C ILE A 175 -6.20 11.19 7.20
N ASN A 176 -6.94 12.30 7.17
CA ASN A 176 -7.95 12.61 6.15
C ASN A 176 -7.60 13.94 5.46
N LEU A 177 -7.70 13.98 4.13
CA LEU A 177 -7.39 15.13 3.28
C LEU A 177 -8.60 15.65 2.47
N SER A 178 -9.80 15.18 2.81
CA SER A 178 -11.08 15.61 2.21
C SER A 178 -11.61 16.93 2.77
#